data_AF-A0A535LJP5-F1
#
_entry.id   AF-A0A535LJP5-F1
#
_cell.length_a   1.000
_cell.length_b   1.000
_cell.length_c   1.000
_cell.angle_alpha   90.00
_cell.angle_beta   90.00
_cell.angle_gamma   90.00
#
_symmetry.space_group_name_H-M   'P 1'
#
loop_
_entity.id
_entity.type
_entity.pdbx_description
1 polymer ?
#
loop_
_entity_poly.entity_id
_entity_poly.type
_entity_poly.pdbx_seq_one_letter_code
_entity_poly.pdbx_strand_id
1 'polypeptide(L)'
;MKRWQPYLPILGIFFLALAVRVLYNLTVGKNYVAGYDAQAYEKIAFNIVREHCFCLNPHMPTVGRAPLWPGIIAAFDILLGPSNLYMRLFLCLVGSGTCVLVYLFAREVFNKQIALLA
;
A
#
# COMPACT_ATOMS: atom_id res chain seq x y z
N MET A 1 26.20 9.87 -19.74
CA MET A 1 25.66 10.20 -18.39
C MET A 1 24.48 11.21 -18.41
N LYS A 2 24.38 12.17 -19.36
CA LYS A 2 23.28 13.17 -19.42
C LYS A 2 21.85 12.62 -19.60
N ARG A 3 21.67 11.38 -20.09
CA ARG A 3 20.36 10.79 -20.40
C ARG A 3 19.49 10.50 -19.17
N TRP A 4 20.09 10.37 -17.98
CA TRP A 4 19.39 9.98 -16.75
C TRP A 4 19.01 11.14 -15.83
N GLN A 5 19.55 12.33 -16.08
CA GLN A 5 19.30 13.53 -15.28
C GLN A 5 17.81 13.87 -15.03
N PRO A 6 16.89 13.72 -16.00
CA PRO A 6 15.48 14.02 -15.73
C PRO A 6 14.79 13.00 -14.81
N TYR A 7 15.33 11.78 -14.68
CA TYR A 7 14.75 10.71 -13.86
C TYR A 7 15.29 10.70 -12.43
N LEU A 8 16.41 11.37 -12.15
CA LEU A 8 17.01 11.42 -10.82
C LEU A 8 16.05 11.93 -9.73
N PRO A 9 15.25 13.00 -9.94
CA PRO A 9 14.27 13.43 -8.94
C PRO A 9 13.21 12.36 -8.66
N ILE A 10 12.71 11.71 -9.72
CA ILE A 10 11.67 10.68 -9.62
C ILE A 10 12.18 9.49 -8.81
N LEU A 11 13.35 8.98 -9.15
CA LEU A 11 13.98 7.86 -8.44
C LEU A 11 14.32 8.25 -7.00
N GLY A 12 14.85 9.46 -6.78
CA GLY A 12 15.17 9.98 -5.45
C GLY A 12 13.93 10.04 -4.55
N ILE A 13 12.84 10.62 -5.03
CA ILE A 13 11.57 10.71 -4.30
C ILE A 13 11.04 9.31 -3.98
N PHE A 14 10.97 8.43 -4.99
CA PHE A 14 10.45 7.08 -4.82
C PHE A 14 11.26 6.28 -3.79
N PHE A 15 12.59 6.21 -3.95
CA PHE A 15 13.43 5.39 -3.09
C PHE A 15 13.58 5.97 -1.68
N LEU A 16 13.59 7.30 -1.53
CA LEU A 16 13.56 7.92 -0.19
C LEU A 16 12.23 7.61 0.53
N ALA A 17 11.10 7.82 -0.15
CA ALA A 17 9.77 7.53 0.38
C ALA A 17 9.61 6.04 0.75
N LEU A 18 10.15 5.16 -0.09
CA LEU A 18 10.13 3.71 0.11
C LEU A 18 11.02 3.31 1.28
N ALA A 19 12.25 3.82 1.33
CA ALA A 19 13.21 3.52 2.40
C ALA A 19 12.63 3.88 3.76
N VAL A 20 12.11 5.09 3.93
CA VAL A 20 11.51 5.54 5.20
C VAL A 20 10.39 4.60 5.64
N ARG A 21 9.46 4.26 4.73
CA ARG A 21 8.30 3.41 5.04
C ARG A 21 8.71 1.96 5.32
N VAL A 22 9.59 1.38 4.51
CA VAL A 22 10.08 0.01 4.71
C VAL A 22 10.85 -0.10 6.01
N LEU A 23 11.79 0.82 6.28
CA LEU A 23 12.57 0.83 7.52
C LEU A 23 11.65 0.92 8.74
N TYR A 24 10.62 1.78 8.70
CA TYR A 24 9.65 1.86 9.79
C TYR A 24 8.94 0.52 10.02
N ASN A 25 8.44 -0.12 8.95
CA ASN A 25 7.72 -1.39 9.07
C ASN A 25 8.61 -2.55 9.56
N LEU A 26 9.91 -2.55 9.20
CA LEU A 26 10.86 -3.58 9.61
C LEU A 26 11.43 -3.37 11.03
N THR A 27 11.41 -2.14 11.54
CA THR A 27 11.95 -1.78 12.86
C THR A 27 10.84 -1.54 13.87
N VAL A 28 10.26 -0.34 13.90
CA VAL A 28 9.21 0.10 14.82
C VAL A 28 7.97 -0.76 14.69
N GLY A 29 7.60 -1.05 13.45
CA GLY A 29 6.38 -1.76 13.11
C GLY A 29 6.50 -3.28 13.08
N LYS A 30 7.62 -3.88 13.49
CA LYS A 30 7.92 -5.31 13.28
C LYS A 30 6.83 -6.25 13.85
N ASN A 31 6.31 -5.93 15.03
CA ASN A 31 5.33 -6.75 15.74
C ASN A 31 3.91 -6.17 15.67
N TYR A 32 3.61 -5.38 14.64
CA TYR A 32 2.27 -4.83 14.45
C TYR A 32 1.26 -5.95 14.21
N VAL A 33 0.12 -5.83 14.87
CA VAL A 33 -1.05 -6.70 14.68
C VAL A 33 -2.18 -5.83 14.14
N ALA A 34 -2.90 -6.31 13.13
CA ALA A 34 -4.05 -5.60 12.58
C ALA A 34 -5.12 -5.39 13.65
N GLY A 35 -5.46 -4.12 13.89
CA GLY A 35 -6.55 -3.70 14.75
C GLY A 35 -7.59 -2.87 13.98
N TYR A 36 -8.75 -2.67 14.60
CA TYR A 36 -9.82 -1.82 14.08
C TYR A 36 -10.14 -2.11 12.60
N ASP A 37 -10.05 -1.11 11.73
CA ASP A 37 -10.36 -1.24 10.31
C ASP A 37 -9.45 -2.25 9.58
N ALA A 38 -8.15 -2.27 9.89
CA ALA A 38 -7.22 -3.19 9.25
C ALA A 38 -7.64 -4.65 9.50
N GLN A 39 -8.06 -4.96 10.72
CA GLN A 39 -8.55 -6.30 11.07
C GLN A 39 -9.84 -6.63 10.32
N ALA A 40 -10.75 -5.68 10.17
CA ALA A 40 -12.00 -5.90 9.45
C ALA A 40 -11.76 -6.26 7.98
N TYR A 41 -10.85 -5.55 7.30
CA TYR A 41 -10.46 -5.87 5.93
C TYR A 41 -9.78 -7.23 5.81
N GLU A 42 -8.90 -7.57 6.74
CA GLU A 42 -8.21 -8.87 6.79
C GLU A 42 -9.20 -10.02 6.99
N LYS A 43 -10.18 -9.87 7.90
CA LYS A 43 -11.23 -10.87 8.10
C LYS A 43 -12.07 -11.10 6.85
N ILE A 44 -12.49 -10.03 6.17
CA ILE A 44 -13.25 -10.16 4.92
C ILE A 44 -12.42 -10.90 3.87
N ALA A 45 -11.15 -10.53 3.71
CA ALA A 45 -10.24 -11.19 2.78
C ALA A 45 -10.08 -12.69 3.05
N PHE A 46 -9.86 -13.05 4.32
CA PHE A 46 -9.76 -14.44 4.74
C PHE A 46 -11.04 -15.23 4.51
N ASN A 47 -12.21 -14.63 4.75
CA ASN A 47 -13.48 -15.27 4.49
C ASN A 47 -13.77 -15.41 2.98
N ILE A 48 -13.27 -14.52 2.13
CA ILE A 48 -13.33 -14.70 0.67
C ILE A 48 -12.58 -15.98 0.27
N VAL A 49 -11.40 -16.21 0.86
CA VAL A 49 -10.55 -17.38 0.53
C VAL A 49 -11.09 -18.67 1.15
N ARG A 50 -11.54 -18.63 2.41
CA ARG A 50 -11.86 -19.82 3.21
C ARG A 50 -13.34 -20.18 3.20
N GLU A 51 -14.21 -19.17 3.30
CA GLU A 51 -15.67 -19.34 3.41
C GLU A 51 -16.41 -19.06 2.10
N HIS A 52 -15.67 -18.64 1.07
CA HIS A 52 -16.20 -18.23 -0.23
C HIS A 52 -17.29 -17.15 -0.12
N CYS A 53 -17.21 -16.27 0.89
CA CYS A 53 -18.15 -15.16 1.07
C CYS A 53 -17.46 -13.81 1.29
N PHE A 54 -18.09 -12.74 0.79
CA PHE A 54 -17.75 -11.37 1.12
C PHE A 54 -18.45 -10.98 2.44
N CYS A 55 -17.86 -11.37 3.56
CA CYS A 55 -18.52 -11.41 4.86
C CYS A 55 -17.52 -11.04 5.96
N LEU A 56 -17.94 -10.24 6.95
CA LEU A 56 -17.08 -9.88 8.09
C LEU A 56 -17.06 -10.99 9.14
N ASN A 57 -18.24 -11.51 9.45
CA ASN A 57 -18.42 -12.75 10.22
C ASN A 57 -18.75 -13.87 9.22
N PRO A 58 -18.27 -15.11 9.44
CA PRO A 58 -18.53 -16.22 8.53
C PRO A 58 -20.02 -16.38 8.21
N HIS A 59 -20.33 -16.56 6.93
CA HIS A 59 -21.68 -16.71 6.38
C HIS A 59 -22.65 -15.53 6.62
N MET A 60 -22.16 -14.37 7.06
CA MET A 60 -22.95 -13.13 7.18
C MET A 60 -22.40 -12.07 6.23
N PRO A 61 -23.00 -11.91 5.03
CA PRO A 61 -22.55 -10.95 4.03
C PRO A 61 -22.47 -9.52 4.59
N THR A 62 -21.50 -8.75 4.10
CA THR A 62 -21.33 -7.34 4.46
C THR A 62 -21.30 -6.45 3.23
N VAL A 63 -21.85 -5.25 3.37
CA VAL A 63 -21.78 -4.17 2.36
C VAL A 63 -21.03 -2.94 2.89
N GLY A 64 -20.48 -3.02 4.11
CA GLY A 64 -19.88 -1.87 4.80
C GLY A 64 -18.46 -1.49 4.32
N ARG A 65 -17.90 -2.20 3.34
CA ARG A 65 -16.53 -2.02 2.86
C ARG A 65 -16.45 -2.26 1.35
N ALA A 66 -15.66 -1.45 0.66
CA ALA A 66 -15.42 -1.61 -0.77
C ALA A 66 -14.57 -2.88 -1.04
N PRO A 67 -14.79 -3.59 -2.17
CA PRO A 67 -14.24 -4.93 -2.37
C PRO A 67 -12.77 -4.96 -2.81
N LEU A 68 -12.24 -3.86 -3.34
CA LEU A 68 -10.88 -3.84 -3.92
C LEU A 68 -9.81 -4.24 -2.90
N TRP A 69 -9.83 -3.64 -1.72
CA TRP A 69 -8.80 -3.89 -0.70
C TRP A 69 -8.87 -5.31 -0.11
N PRO A 70 -10.04 -5.83 0.32
CA PRO A 70 -10.18 -7.25 0.66
C PRO A 70 -9.73 -8.20 -0.45
N GLY A 71 -10.04 -7.88 -1.71
CA GLY A 71 -9.64 -8.68 -2.86
C GLY A 71 -8.11 -8.74 -3.04
N ILE A 72 -7.41 -7.61 -2.85
CA ILE A 72 -5.94 -7.57 -2.87
C ILE A 72 -5.37 -8.41 -1.73
N ILE A 73 -5.88 -8.25 -0.51
CA ILE A 73 -5.39 -9.05 0.64
C ILE A 73 -5.62 -10.55 0.38
N ALA A 74 -6.78 -10.93 -0.15
CA ALA A 74 -7.11 -12.32 -0.48
C ALA A 74 -6.15 -12.90 -1.52
N ALA A 75 -5.81 -12.12 -2.56
CA ALA A 75 -4.83 -12.55 -3.56
C ALA A 75 -3.45 -12.82 -2.94
N PHE A 76 -3.00 -11.96 -2.02
CA PHE A 76 -1.76 -12.20 -1.29
C PHE A 76 -1.83 -13.39 -0.32
N ASP A 77 -2.96 -13.59 0.37
CA ASP A 77 -3.17 -14.76 1.23
C ASP A 77 -3.02 -16.06 0.42
N ILE A 78 -3.60 -16.10 -0.78
CA ILE A 78 -3.48 -17.26 -1.70
C ILE A 78 -2.03 -17.47 -2.17
N LEU A 79 -1.31 -16.39 -2.53
CA LEU A 79 0.00 -16.49 -3.17
C LEU A 79 1.16 -16.66 -2.16
N LEU A 80 1.07 -16.02 -1.01
CA LEU A 80 2.18 -15.87 -0.05
C LEU A 80 1.80 -16.31 1.38
N GLY A 81 0.52 -16.63 1.62
CA GLY A 81 -0.01 -16.93 2.95
C GLY A 81 -0.38 -15.70 3.78
N PRO A 82 -0.98 -15.91 4.96
CA PRO A 82 -1.51 -14.83 5.79
C PRO A 82 -0.38 -14.06 6.45
N SER A 83 -0.16 -12.81 6.05
CA SER A 83 0.85 -11.96 6.65
C SER A 83 0.54 -10.48 6.52
N ASN A 84 0.44 -9.82 7.67
CA ASN A 84 0.29 -8.38 7.77
C ASN A 84 1.50 -7.62 7.20
N LEU A 85 2.70 -8.23 7.25
CA LEU A 85 3.91 -7.60 6.74
C LEU A 85 3.84 -7.39 5.23
N TYR A 86 3.37 -8.39 4.47
CA TYR A 86 3.27 -8.28 3.01
C TYR A 86 2.30 -7.17 2.59
N MET A 87 1.17 -7.02 3.28
CA MET A 87 0.21 -5.95 3.00
C MET A 87 0.83 -4.57 3.23
N ARG A 88 1.58 -4.43 4.32
CA ARG A 88 2.22 -3.17 4.68
C ARG A 88 3.34 -2.81 3.72
N LEU A 89 4.16 -3.78 3.30
CA LEU A 89 5.19 -3.56 2.29
C LEU A 89 4.60 -3.22 0.92
N PHE A 90 3.48 -3.83 0.54
CA PHE A 90 2.74 -3.44 -0.67
C PHE A 90 2.25 -1.99 -0.57
N LEU A 91 1.65 -1.58 0.56
CA LEU A 91 1.24 -0.20 0.80
C LEU A 91 2.44 0.78 0.83
N CYS A 92 3.63 0.34 1.23
CA CYS A 92 4.84 1.15 1.09
C CYS A 92 5.14 1.46 -0.40
N LEU A 93 4.99 0.49 -1.30
CA LEU A 93 5.18 0.68 -2.73
C LEU A 93 4.12 1.64 -3.31
N VAL A 94 2.84 1.39 -2.98
CA VAL A 94 1.73 2.25 -3.43
C VAL A 94 1.92 3.68 -2.94
N GLY A 95 2.20 3.88 -1.65
CA GLY A 95 2.40 5.20 -1.07
C GLY A 95 3.62 5.94 -1.64
N SER A 96 4.71 5.21 -1.94
CA SER A 96 5.89 5.81 -2.59
C SER A 96 5.61 6.17 -4.05
N GLY A 97 4.82 5.36 -4.75
CA GLY A 97 4.30 5.68 -6.08
C GLY A 97 3.42 6.92 -6.06
N THR A 98 2.57 7.10 -5.04
CA THR A 98 1.76 8.31 -4.88
C THR A 98 2.62 9.56 -4.74
N CYS A 99 3.74 9.52 -4.00
CA CYS A 99 4.68 10.65 -3.93
C CYS A 99 5.23 11.02 -5.32
N VAL A 100 5.56 10.03 -6.16
CA VAL A 100 5.99 10.28 -7.55
C VAL A 100 4.86 10.90 -8.37
N LEU A 101 3.63 10.39 -8.25
CA LEU A 101 2.47 10.94 -8.97
C LEU A 101 2.20 12.39 -8.58
N VAL A 102 2.29 12.73 -7.29
CA VAL A 102 2.16 14.11 -6.80
C VAL A 102 3.26 15.00 -7.38
N TYR A 103 4.51 14.54 -7.37
CA TYR A 103 5.62 15.28 -8.00
C TYR A 103 5.35 15.54 -9.49
N LEU A 104 4.93 14.52 -10.24
CA LEU A 104 4.66 14.66 -11.68
C LEU A 104 3.52 15.64 -11.94
N PHE A 105 2.44 15.53 -11.17
CA PHE A 105 1.29 16.42 -11.26
C PHE A 105 1.67 17.88 -10.93
N ALA A 106 2.33 18.11 -9.80
CA ALA A 106 2.75 19.44 -9.38
C ALA A 106 3.76 20.07 -10.36
N ARG A 107 4.61 19.25 -11.00
CA ARG A 107 5.56 19.73 -12.02
C ARG A 107 4.84 20.21 -13.28
N GLU A 108 3.74 19.56 -13.66
CA GLU A 108 2.95 19.88 -14.84
C GLU A 108 2.06 21.11 -14.62
N VAL A 109 1.47 21.24 -13.43
CA VAL A 109 0.59 22.37 -13.11
C VAL A 109 1.36 23.63 -12.71
N PHE A 110 2.50 23.47 -12.01
CA PHE A 110 3.26 24.59 -11.45
C PHE A 110 4.68 24.65 -12.03
N ASN A 111 5.68 24.31 -11.22
CA ASN A 111 7.08 24.32 -11.61
C ASN A 111 7.85 23.25 -10.84
N LYS A 112 9.11 23.02 -11.25
CA LYS A 112 9.96 21.98 -10.66
C LYS A 112 10.23 22.18 -9.16
N GLN A 113 10.28 23.41 -8.67
CA GLN A 113 10.59 23.71 -7.27
C GLN A 113 9.40 23.33 -6.37
N ILE A 114 8.20 23.75 -6.76
CA ILE A 114 6.95 23.38 -6.08
C ILE A 114 6.76 21.87 -6.13
N ALA A 115 7.04 21.24 -7.28
CA ALA A 115 6.96 19.79 -7.42
C ALA A 115 7.87 19.03 -6.46
N LEU A 116 9.10 19.50 -6.24
CA LEU A 116 10.05 18.86 -5.32
C LEU A 116 9.65 19.01 -3.84
N LEU A 117 8.85 20.01 -3.50
CA LEU A 117 8.38 20.26 -2.13
C LEU A 117 7.10 19.48 -1.80
N ALA A 118 6.28 19.19 -2.81
CA ALA A 118 5.02 18.44 -2.69
C ALA A 118 5.25 16.95 -2.46
#